data_AF-A0A2N9HYU0-F1
#
_entry.id   AF-A0A2N9HYU0-F1
#
_cell.length_a   1.000
_cell.length_b   1.000
_cell.length_c   1.000
_cell.angle_alpha   90.00
_cell.angle_beta   90.00
_cell.angle_gamma   90.00
#
_symmetry.space_group_name_H-M   'P 1'
#
loop_
_entity.id
_entity.type
_entity.pdbx_description
1 polymer ?
#
loop_
_entity_poly.entity_id
_entity_poly.type
_entity_poly.pdbx_seq_one_letter_code
_entity_poly.pdbx_strand_id
1 'polypeptide(L)'
;MGHPNVKAIHSSKAVGEPPFFLASAVFFAIKDAIVAARAEVGCNDWFPLDSPATPERIRMACLDEFIAPIISSDFHPNLSV
;
A
#
# COMPACT_ATOMS: atom_id res chain seq x y z
N MET A 1 17.99 -39.85 -8.23
CA MET A 1 17.74 -38.83 -7.19
C MET A 1 18.18 -37.48 -7.75
N GLY A 2 17.22 -36.65 -8.15
CA GLY A 2 17.49 -35.32 -8.73
C GLY A 2 17.58 -34.26 -7.63
N HIS A 3 18.38 -33.22 -7.85
CA HIS A 3 18.53 -32.11 -6.92
C HIS A 3 17.40 -31.07 -7.14
N PRO A 4 16.84 -30.44 -6.08
CA PRO A 4 15.57 -29.69 -6.17
C PRO A 4 15.60 -28.47 -7.09
N ASN A 5 16.77 -27.83 -7.25
CA ASN A 5 16.95 -26.77 -8.24
C ASN A 5 18.07 -27.16 -9.20
N VAL A 6 17.68 -27.62 -10.39
CA VAL A 6 18.63 -28.06 -11.42
C VAL A 6 19.35 -26.92 -12.13
N LYS A 7 18.86 -25.69 -11.96
CA LYS A 7 19.37 -24.50 -12.67
C LYS A 7 20.42 -23.72 -11.88
N ALA A 8 20.70 -24.11 -10.64
CA ALA A 8 21.56 -23.36 -9.74
C ALA A 8 22.61 -24.24 -9.05
N ILE A 9 23.75 -23.64 -8.71
CA ILE A 9 24.86 -24.30 -8.01
C ILE A 9 24.37 -24.80 -6.65
N HIS A 10 24.63 -26.08 -6.33
CA HIS A 10 24.23 -26.72 -5.08
C HIS A 10 22.73 -26.55 -4.72
N SER A 11 21.84 -26.48 -5.71
CA SER A 11 20.41 -26.20 -5.51
C SER A 11 20.10 -24.90 -4.76
N SER A 12 20.99 -23.92 -4.85
CA SER A 12 20.77 -22.56 -4.33
C SER A 12 19.62 -21.83 -5.04
N LYS A 13 19.23 -20.65 -4.54
CA LYS A 13 18.25 -19.75 -5.15
C LYS A 13 18.75 -18.32 -5.02
N ALA A 14 18.54 -17.49 -6.04
CA ALA A 14 18.76 -16.06 -5.93
C ALA A 14 17.70 -15.45 -5.00
N VAL A 15 18.14 -14.75 -3.96
CA VAL A 15 17.25 -14.14 -2.94
C VAL A 15 17.61 -12.69 -2.62
N GLY A 16 18.52 -12.06 -3.37
CA GLY A 16 18.90 -10.66 -3.13
C GLY A 16 17.75 -9.70 -3.42
N GLU A 17 17.32 -9.64 -4.68
CA GLU A 17 16.25 -8.74 -5.14
C GLU A 17 14.83 -9.34 -5.04
N PRO A 18 14.58 -10.65 -5.28
CA PRO A 18 13.23 -11.20 -5.26
C PRO A 18 12.36 -10.87 -4.03
N PRO A 19 12.88 -10.88 -2.78
CA PRO A 19 12.06 -10.55 -1.62
C PRO A 19 11.80 -9.05 -1.45
N PHE A 20 12.47 -8.16 -2.19
CA PHE A 20 12.29 -6.71 -2.06
C PHE A 20 10.82 -6.29 -2.18
N PHE A 21 10.09 -6.89 -3.13
CA PHE A 21 8.68 -6.57 -3.35
C PHE A 21 7.74 -7.08 -2.24
N LEU A 22 8.19 -8.00 -1.37
CA LEU A 22 7.38 -8.44 -0.22
C LEU A 22 7.08 -7.30 0.75
N ALA A 23 7.90 -6.24 0.76
CA ALA A 23 7.62 -5.03 1.54
C ALA A 23 6.30 -4.34 1.12
N SER A 24 5.81 -4.55 -0.10
CA SER A 24 4.49 -4.06 -0.54
C SER A 24 3.33 -4.61 0.30
N ALA A 25 3.52 -5.74 1.01
CA ALA A 25 2.53 -6.25 1.95
C ALA A 25 2.16 -5.21 3.02
N VAL A 26 3.13 -4.42 3.50
CA VAL A 26 2.87 -3.34 4.47
C VAL A 26 2.06 -2.21 3.83
N PHE A 27 2.35 -1.85 2.58
CA PHE A 27 1.58 -0.86 1.84
C PHE A 27 0.10 -1.28 1.69
N PHE A 28 -0.16 -2.55 1.37
CA PHE A 28 -1.53 -3.06 1.26
C PHE A 28 -2.22 -3.20 2.62
N ALA A 29 -1.50 -3.55 3.68
CA ALA A 29 -2.06 -3.55 5.04
C ALA A 29 -2.50 -2.14 5.48
N ILE A 30 -1.72 -1.11 5.13
CA ILE A 30 -2.10 0.30 5.34
C ILE A 30 -3.36 0.64 4.54
N LYS A 31 -3.42 0.24 3.25
CA LYS A 31 -4.59 0.51 2.41
C LYS A 31 -5.86 -0.14 2.98
N ASP A 32 -5.76 -1.36 3.48
CA ASP A 32 -6.85 -2.09 4.13
C ASP A 32 -7.33 -1.37 5.41
N ALA A 33 -6.41 -0.91 6.26
CA ALA A 33 -6.75 -0.13 7.45
C ALA A 33 -7.49 1.18 7.11
N ILE A 34 -7.11 1.87 6.02
CA ILE A 34 -7.81 3.07 5.55
C ILE A 34 -9.20 2.72 5.02
N VAL A 35 -9.37 1.60 4.30
CA VAL A 35 -10.69 1.12 3.85
C VAL A 35 -11.61 0.92 5.05
N ALA A 36 -11.12 0.26 6.11
CA ALA A 36 -11.88 0.06 7.34
C ALA A 36 -12.27 1.40 7.99
N ALA A 37 -11.33 2.34 8.14
CA ALA A 37 -11.61 3.67 8.70
C ALA A 37 -12.65 4.47 7.89
N ARG A 38 -12.60 4.38 6.55
CA ARG A 38 -13.60 5.03 5.68
C ARG A 38 -14.97 4.38 5.78
N ALA A 39 -15.03 3.06 5.96
CA ALA A 39 -16.28 2.33 6.14
C ALA A 39 -17.01 2.76 7.44
N GLU A 40 -16.29 3.11 8.50
CA GLU A 40 -16.87 3.62 9.76
C GLU A 40 -17.66 4.93 9.58
N VAL A 41 -17.28 5.77 8.62
CA VAL A 41 -18.00 7.01 8.28
C VAL A 41 -18.97 6.84 7.09
N GLY A 42 -19.22 5.59 6.67
CA GLY A 42 -20.16 5.26 5.59
C GLY A 42 -19.60 5.41 4.18
N CYS A 43 -18.29 5.67 4.01
CA CYS A 43 -17.64 5.82 2.71
C CYS A 43 -16.98 4.51 2.26
N ASN A 44 -17.70 3.72 1.45
CA ASN A 44 -17.23 2.43 0.95
C ASN A 44 -16.64 2.48 -0.48
N ASP A 45 -16.51 3.68 -1.05
CA ASP A 45 -16.01 3.86 -2.42
C ASP A 45 -14.51 3.60 -2.52
N TRP A 46 -14.09 3.14 -3.70
CA TRP A 46 -12.68 2.99 -4.04
C TRP A 46 -11.94 4.33 -3.98
N PHE A 47 -10.69 4.30 -3.51
CA PHE A 47 -9.82 5.48 -3.47
C PHE A 47 -8.39 5.15 -3.92
N PRO A 48 -7.69 6.13 -4.54
CA PRO A 48 -6.28 6.01 -4.87
C PRO A 48 -5.41 6.20 -3.62
N LEU A 49 -4.34 5.42 -3.52
CA LEU A 49 -3.26 5.61 -2.55
C LEU A 49 -1.96 5.39 -3.32
N ASP A 50 -1.17 6.44 -3.47
CA ASP A 50 0.09 6.39 -4.22
C ASP A 50 1.26 6.04 -3.31
N SER A 51 2.21 5.26 -3.82
CA SER A 51 3.49 5.00 -3.13
C SER A 51 4.41 6.23 -3.18
N PRO A 52 5.20 6.52 -2.11
CA PRO A 52 5.14 5.87 -0.79
C PRO A 52 3.90 6.30 0.00
N ALA A 53 3.35 5.40 0.83
CA ALA A 53 2.27 5.70 1.76
C ALA A 53 2.80 6.53 2.93
N THR A 54 3.09 7.81 2.69
CA THR A 54 3.58 8.72 3.73
C THR A 54 2.46 9.04 4.75
N PRO A 55 2.80 9.47 5.97
CA PRO A 55 1.82 9.85 6.98
C PRO A 55 0.79 10.88 6.47
N GLU A 56 1.22 11.82 5.63
CA GLU A 56 0.36 12.84 5.03
C GLU A 56 -0.67 12.19 4.09
N ARG A 57 -0.24 11.30 3.19
CA ARG A 57 -1.15 10.60 2.27
C ARG A 57 -2.12 9.68 3.01
N ILE A 58 -1.64 8.99 4.04
CA ILE A 58 -2.49 8.14 4.90
C ILE A 58 -3.55 9.00 5.59
N ARG A 59 -3.15 10.12 6.21
CA ARG A 59 -4.07 10.99 6.96
C ARG A 59 -5.15 11.58 6.07
N MET A 60 -4.78 12.04 4.88
CA MET A 60 -5.72 12.61 3.91
C MET A 60 -6.66 11.55 3.30
N ALA A 61 -6.28 10.28 3.30
CA ALA A 61 -7.14 9.21 2.78
C ALA A 61 -8.21 8.74 3.79
N CYS A 62 -7.94 8.88 5.09
CA CYS A 62 -8.91 8.65 6.16
C CYS A 62 -9.92 9.80 6.23
N LEU A 63 -11.16 9.54 5.82
CA LEU A 63 -12.24 10.53 5.87
C LEU A 63 -12.81 10.64 7.28
N ASP A 64 -13.02 11.87 7.71
CA ASP A 64 -13.65 12.22 8.97
C ASP A 64 -14.15 13.68 8.90
N GLU A 65 -14.74 14.16 10.00
CA GLU A 65 -15.29 15.51 10.14
C GLU A 65 -14.27 16.64 9.91
N PHE A 66 -12.98 16.39 10.12
CA PHE A 66 -11.93 17.40 9.91
C PHE A 66 -11.52 17.50 8.46
N ILE A 67 -11.49 16.36 7.77
CA ILE A 67 -11.01 16.25 6.39
C ILE A 67 -12.14 16.44 5.37
N ALA A 68 -13.38 16.08 5.71
CA ALA A 68 -14.55 16.23 4.82
C ALA A 68 -14.75 17.65 4.25
N PRO A 69 -14.50 18.75 5.00
CA PRO A 69 -14.61 20.11 4.45
C PRO A 69 -13.48 20.48 3.48
N ILE A 70 -12.38 19.72 3.47
CA ILE A 70 -11.13 20.05 2.77
C ILE A 70 -11.02 19.28 1.45
N ILE A 71 -11.51 18.03 1.42
CA ILE A 71 -11.44 17.18 0.23
C ILE A 71 -12.58 17.53 -0.73
N SER A 72 -12.24 18.22 -1.83
CA SER A 72 -13.10 18.25 -3.01
C SER A 72 -12.98 16.93 -3.78
N SER A 73 -13.92 16.65 -4.68
CA SER A 73 -13.91 15.47 -5.57
C SER A 73 -12.62 15.28 -6.37
N ASP A 74 -11.77 16.30 -6.44
CA ASP A 74 -10.58 16.36 -7.29
C ASP A 74 -9.26 16.35 -6.48
N PHE A 75 -9.31 16.15 -5.16
CA PHE A 75 -8.09 16.16 -4.34
C PHE A 75 -7.27 14.87 -4.54
N HIS A 76 -6.39 14.90 -5.55
CA HIS A 76 -5.18 14.09 -5.54
C HIS A 76 -4.11 14.86 -4.76
N PRO A 77 -3.66 14.39 -3.59
CA PRO A 77 -2.49 14.97 -2.94
C PRO A 77 -1.28 14.73 -3.84
N ASN A 78 -0.98 15.68 -4.73
CA ASN A 78 0.26 15.73 -5.50
C ASN A 78 1.38 16.19 -4.56
N LEU A 79 1.64 15.35 -3.56
CA LEU A 79 2.72 15.53 -2.60
C LEU A 79 3.94 14.91 -3.27
N SER A 80 4.72 15.76 -3.93
CA SER A 80 6.08 15.42 -4.34
C SER A 80 6.85 15.07 -3.07
N VAL A 81 7.20 13.81 -2.93
CA VAL A 81 8.35 13.42 -2.08
C VAL A 81 9.62 13.84 -2.81
#